data_AF-A0A8T6G1D2-F1
#
_entry.id   AF-A0A8T6G1D2-F1
#
_cell.length_a   1.000
_cell.length_b   1.000
_cell.length_c   1.000
_cell.angle_alpha   90.00
_cell.angle_beta   90.00
_cell.angle_gamma   90.00
#
_symmetry.space_group_name_H-M   'P 1'
#
loop_
_entity.id
_entity.type
_entity.pdbx_description
1 polymer ?
#
loop_
_entity_poly.entity_id
_entity_poly.type
_entity_poly.pdbx_seq_one_letter_code
_entity_poly.pdbx_strand_id
1 'polypeptide(L)'
;MSMPSIEISLDAASLHDLESAIQHEWLVTNGIGGYASGTVTGINTRRYHGLLVAALNPPLGRTVMLAKADEVVSVADQTFELGANEFQPDVIHPQGYALLHSVHLEGQVPVFRYHVGQSVLEKRIWMAHGQNTTYVAYTHRSGAEPLGLTIRLFTALRDFHGLTRGSDHTRPVVTIHDTTYATVVSNEIEPQLHLILAEGGGFEAREEWYWNYVYRVERERALDFTEDLYHPLDCTVELAPGESTYLVASVEPLESIERDAPRALRKEQERIGALLQQAAIKPLDDPMGAQLVVAADQFLVERTLAEGEQSLSVIAGYPWFGDWGRDAMISLPGLALATNRSEAAKGLLHTFAAYVSEGMIPNRFPDVGEAPEY
;
A
#
# COMPACT_ATOMS: atom_id res chain seq x y z
N MET A 1 -23.48 5.35 3.61
CA MET A 1 -23.77 5.82 2.24
C MET A 1 -22.47 5.74 1.47
N SER A 2 -22.44 5.09 0.30
CA SER A 2 -21.26 5.08 -0.57
C SER A 2 -20.93 6.53 -0.93
N MET A 3 -19.67 6.93 -0.71
CA MET A 3 -19.18 8.25 -1.08
C MET A 3 -19.20 8.34 -2.61
N PRO A 4 -19.92 9.30 -3.21
CA PRO A 4 -19.83 9.52 -4.64
C PRO A 4 -18.42 10.01 -4.96
N SER A 5 -17.59 9.17 -5.58
CA SER A 5 -16.26 9.53 -6.07
C SER A 5 -16.33 9.83 -7.57
N ILE A 6 -15.30 10.48 -8.13
CA ILE A 6 -14.97 10.17 -9.53
C ILE A 6 -14.72 8.67 -9.56
N GLU A 7 -15.49 7.98 -10.38
CA GLU A 7 -15.19 6.60 -10.72
C GLU A 7 -13.96 6.61 -11.66
N ILE A 8 -12.75 6.79 -11.09
CA ILE A 8 -11.52 6.48 -11.80
C ILE A 8 -11.57 4.97 -11.95
N SER A 9 -12.12 4.53 -13.07
CA SER A 9 -12.42 3.13 -13.34
C SER A 9 -11.71 2.69 -14.60
N LEU A 10 -11.16 1.49 -14.52
CA LEU A 10 -10.69 0.74 -15.67
C LEU A 10 -11.60 -0.47 -15.82
N ASP A 11 -12.06 -0.71 -17.05
CA ASP A 11 -12.91 -1.82 -17.41
C ASP A 11 -12.09 -3.01 -17.93
N ALA A 12 -12.75 -4.16 -18.08
CA ALA A 12 -12.12 -5.39 -18.55
C ALA A 12 -11.38 -5.21 -19.89
N ALA A 13 -11.90 -4.39 -20.80
CA ALA A 13 -11.25 -4.15 -22.10
C ALA A 13 -9.88 -3.48 -21.94
N SER A 14 -9.79 -2.50 -21.04
CA SER A 14 -8.53 -1.80 -20.74
C SER A 14 -7.57 -2.64 -19.89
N LEU A 15 -8.11 -3.53 -19.06
CA LEU A 15 -7.35 -4.35 -18.09
C LEU A 15 -6.79 -5.65 -18.68
N HIS A 16 -7.40 -6.19 -19.74
CA HIS A 16 -6.96 -7.43 -20.37
C HIS A 16 -5.82 -7.25 -21.39
N ASP A 17 -5.57 -6.01 -21.85
CA ASP A 17 -4.34 -5.67 -22.56
C ASP A 17 -3.25 -5.36 -21.55
N LEU A 18 -2.38 -6.35 -21.29
CA LEU A 18 -1.35 -6.26 -20.27
C LEU A 18 -0.47 -5.01 -20.42
N GLU A 19 -0.01 -4.69 -21.62
CA GLU A 19 0.98 -3.61 -21.82
C GLU A 19 0.38 -2.22 -21.56
N SER A 20 -0.93 -2.06 -21.77
CA SER A 20 -1.68 -0.89 -21.36
C SER A 20 -1.99 -0.91 -19.86
N ALA A 21 -2.53 -2.03 -19.36
CA ALA A 21 -2.99 -2.15 -17.99
C ALA A 21 -1.85 -1.97 -16.97
N ILE A 22 -0.68 -2.52 -17.25
CA ILE A 22 0.49 -2.49 -16.35
C ILE A 22 1.06 -1.08 -16.12
N GLN A 23 0.71 -0.11 -16.96
CA GLN A 23 1.09 1.30 -16.82
C GLN A 23 0.26 2.03 -15.75
N HIS A 24 -0.87 1.46 -15.33
CA HIS A 24 -1.74 2.07 -14.33
C HIS A 24 -1.33 1.59 -12.93
N GLU A 25 -0.97 2.55 -12.08
CA GLU A 25 -0.54 2.31 -10.70
C GLU A 25 -1.56 2.89 -9.71
N TRP A 26 -1.62 2.30 -8.52
CA TRP A 26 -2.40 2.79 -7.39
C TRP A 26 -1.47 3.10 -6.21
N LEU A 27 -1.88 4.05 -5.37
CA LEU A 27 -1.15 4.49 -4.19
C LEU A 27 -2.12 4.70 -3.02
N VAL A 28 -1.77 4.15 -1.86
CA VAL A 28 -2.39 4.44 -0.57
C VAL A 28 -1.28 4.86 0.38
N THR A 29 -1.45 5.96 1.10
CA THR A 29 -0.45 6.45 2.07
C THR A 29 -1.02 6.46 3.48
N ASN A 30 -0.13 6.42 4.48
CA ASN A 30 -0.52 6.41 5.89
C ASN A 30 -0.29 7.75 6.60
N GLY A 31 0.11 8.81 5.90
CA GLY A 31 0.37 10.13 6.51
C GLY A 31 1.65 10.22 7.34
N ILE A 32 2.47 9.17 7.41
CA ILE A 32 3.78 9.17 8.09
C ILE A 32 4.91 8.76 7.14
N GLY A 33 4.68 8.88 5.83
CA GLY A 33 5.63 8.53 4.78
C GLY A 33 5.67 7.06 4.38
N GLY A 34 4.95 6.19 5.08
CA GLY A 34 4.67 4.82 4.66
C GLY A 34 3.55 4.77 3.62
N TYR A 35 3.54 3.70 2.82
CA TYR A 35 2.58 3.53 1.74
C TYR A 35 2.41 2.08 1.32
N ALA A 36 1.33 1.83 0.57
CA ALA A 36 1.11 0.66 -0.25
C ALA A 36 0.93 1.11 -1.70
N SER A 37 1.57 0.44 -2.64
CA SER A 37 1.44 0.75 -4.06
C SER A 37 1.75 -0.46 -4.94
N GLY A 38 1.22 -0.44 -6.15
CA GLY A 38 1.44 -1.45 -7.16
C GLY A 38 0.76 -1.08 -8.47
N THR A 39 0.90 -1.94 -9.48
CA THR A 39 0.10 -1.81 -10.70
C THR A 39 -1.30 -2.38 -10.48
N VAL A 40 -2.26 -1.97 -11.32
CA VAL A 40 -3.62 -2.53 -11.29
C VAL A 40 -3.67 -4.01 -11.66
N THR A 41 -2.66 -4.52 -12.38
CA THR A 41 -2.57 -5.93 -12.79
C THR A 41 -2.03 -6.84 -11.68
N GLY A 42 -1.48 -6.26 -10.60
CA GLY A 42 -0.82 -7.02 -9.53
C GLY A 42 0.64 -7.40 -9.81
N ILE A 43 1.17 -7.02 -10.98
CA ILE A 43 2.59 -7.19 -11.31
C ILE A 43 3.39 -6.03 -10.70
N ASN A 44 4.31 -6.32 -9.79
CA ASN A 44 5.24 -5.32 -9.31
C ASN A 44 6.26 -5.02 -10.42
N THR A 45 6.23 -3.80 -10.95
CA THR A 45 7.15 -3.34 -12.01
C THR A 45 8.33 -2.53 -11.48
N ARG A 46 8.24 -2.14 -10.20
CA ARG A 46 9.24 -1.36 -9.47
C ARG A 46 9.62 -2.08 -8.18
N ARG A 47 10.87 -1.93 -7.74
CA ARG A 47 11.35 -2.34 -6.41
C ARG A 47 10.69 -1.59 -5.26
N TYR A 48 9.96 -0.54 -5.58
CA TYR A 48 9.23 0.32 -4.65
C TYR A 48 7.77 -0.10 -4.47
N HIS A 49 7.26 -1.03 -5.27
CA HIS A 49 5.91 -1.57 -5.08
C HIS A 49 5.87 -2.52 -3.88
N GLY A 50 4.77 -2.46 -3.14
CA GLY A 50 4.61 -3.15 -1.87
C GLY A 50 3.20 -3.01 -1.33
N LEU A 51 2.68 -4.05 -0.69
CA LEU A 51 1.48 -3.95 0.15
C LEU A 51 1.77 -3.26 1.48
N LEU A 52 3.01 -3.32 1.98
CA LEU A 52 3.46 -2.54 3.13
C LEU A 52 4.89 -2.06 2.91
N VAL A 53 5.04 -0.80 2.51
CA VAL A 53 6.31 -0.07 2.54
C VAL A 53 6.28 0.83 3.78
N ALA A 54 6.92 0.37 4.85
CA ALA A 54 6.87 1.02 6.15
C ALA A 54 7.91 2.13 6.23
N ALA A 55 7.51 3.34 6.64
CA ALA A 55 8.46 4.38 7.03
C ALA A 55 8.86 4.14 8.49
N LEU A 56 10.01 3.49 8.69
CA LEU A 56 10.51 3.12 10.02
C LEU A 56 11.17 4.30 10.76
N ASN A 57 11.42 5.39 10.03
CA ASN A 57 11.87 6.65 10.59
C ASN A 57 11.07 7.81 9.96
N PRO A 58 9.77 7.96 10.28
CA PRO A 58 8.86 8.86 9.58
C PRO A 58 9.38 10.29 9.35
N PRO A 59 9.24 10.85 8.12
CA PRO A 59 8.58 10.26 6.95
C PRO A 59 9.49 9.40 6.04
N LEU A 60 10.64 8.98 6.54
CA LEU A 60 11.77 8.38 5.83
C LEU A 60 12.05 6.95 6.35
N GLY A 61 13.20 6.37 5.97
CA GLY A 61 13.56 5.00 6.36
C GLY A 61 12.58 3.97 5.84
N ARG A 62 12.27 4.05 4.54
CA ARG A 62 11.26 3.21 3.88
C ARG A 62 11.78 1.79 3.68
N THR A 63 11.04 0.82 4.19
CA THR A 63 11.37 -0.60 4.14
C THR A 63 10.22 -1.37 3.53
N VAL A 64 10.49 -2.17 2.48
CA VAL A 64 9.48 -3.03 1.86
C VAL A 64 9.30 -4.28 2.71
N MET A 65 8.26 -4.27 3.54
CA MET A 65 7.98 -5.38 4.48
C MET A 65 7.24 -6.51 3.75
N LEU A 66 6.09 -6.17 3.16
CA LEU A 66 5.25 -7.10 2.39
C LEU A 66 5.21 -6.60 0.95
N ALA A 67 5.83 -7.35 0.03
CA ALA A 67 5.92 -6.97 -1.38
C ALA A 67 4.56 -7.15 -2.08
N LYS A 68 3.89 -8.28 -1.85
CA LYS A 68 2.58 -8.55 -2.42
C LYS A 68 1.87 -9.74 -1.79
N ALA A 69 0.63 -9.95 -2.23
CA ALA A 69 -0.16 -11.14 -2.00
C ALA A 69 -0.68 -11.65 -3.35
N ASP A 70 -0.53 -12.95 -3.62
CA ASP A 70 -1.14 -13.63 -4.77
C ASP A 70 -2.25 -14.55 -4.30
N GLU A 71 -3.46 -14.33 -4.79
CA GLU A 71 -4.63 -15.11 -4.40
C GLU A 71 -4.88 -16.28 -5.35
N VAL A 72 -5.31 -17.40 -4.78
CA VAL A 72 -5.86 -18.54 -5.49
C VAL A 72 -7.26 -18.78 -4.97
N VAL A 73 -8.24 -18.83 -5.87
CA VAL A 73 -9.65 -19.04 -5.55
C VAL A 73 -10.11 -20.38 -6.10
N SER A 74 -10.69 -21.21 -5.25
CA SER A 74 -11.42 -22.41 -5.65
C SER A 74 -12.92 -22.21 -5.53
N VAL A 75 -13.66 -22.57 -6.57
CA VAL A 75 -15.13 -22.51 -6.62
C VAL A 75 -15.63 -23.77 -7.31
N ALA A 76 -16.51 -24.52 -6.64
CA ALA A 76 -16.88 -25.88 -7.08
C ALA A 76 -15.61 -26.72 -7.39
N ASP A 77 -15.46 -27.20 -8.62
CA ASP A 77 -14.31 -28.02 -9.06
C ASP A 77 -13.26 -27.23 -9.87
N GLN A 78 -13.30 -25.89 -9.83
CA GLN A 78 -12.40 -25.02 -10.60
C GLN A 78 -11.50 -24.19 -9.69
N THR A 79 -10.26 -23.99 -10.14
CA THR A 79 -9.25 -23.17 -9.46
C THR A 79 -8.82 -22.02 -10.36
N PHE A 80 -8.76 -20.82 -9.80
CA PHE A 80 -8.40 -19.58 -10.47
C PHE A 80 -7.24 -18.90 -9.72
N GLU A 81 -6.12 -18.69 -10.40
CA GLU A 81 -4.99 -17.93 -9.85
C GLU A 81 -5.14 -16.45 -10.23
N LEU A 82 -5.36 -15.59 -9.23
CA LEU A 82 -5.59 -14.15 -9.42
C LEU A 82 -4.30 -13.34 -9.38
N GLY A 83 -3.22 -13.93 -8.88
CA GLY A 83 -1.89 -13.33 -8.91
C GLY A 83 -1.38 -13.08 -10.33
N ALA A 84 -0.44 -12.15 -10.45
CA ALA A 84 0.32 -11.95 -11.68
C ALA A 84 1.73 -11.46 -11.37
N ASN A 85 2.73 -12.08 -12.00
CA ASN A 85 4.14 -11.78 -11.77
C ASN A 85 4.91 -11.83 -13.08
N GLU A 86 5.96 -11.03 -13.19
CA GLU A 86 6.95 -11.15 -14.26
C GLU A 86 8.22 -11.78 -13.67
N PHE A 87 8.73 -12.82 -14.31
CA PHE A 87 9.94 -13.53 -13.94
C PHE A 87 10.95 -13.52 -15.08
N GLN A 88 12.23 -13.69 -14.80
CA GLN A 88 13.21 -13.93 -15.86
C GLN A 88 12.93 -15.26 -16.60
N PRO A 89 13.19 -15.35 -17.92
CA PRO A 89 13.63 -14.27 -18.83
C PRO A 89 12.45 -13.66 -19.60
N ASP A 90 11.46 -13.07 -18.92
CA ASP A 90 10.21 -12.48 -19.48
C ASP A 90 9.00 -13.43 -19.50
N VAL A 91 8.83 -14.20 -18.41
CA VAL A 91 7.67 -15.08 -18.20
C VAL A 91 6.66 -14.37 -17.30
N ILE A 92 5.39 -14.36 -17.72
CA ILE A 92 4.29 -13.85 -16.90
C ILE A 92 3.43 -15.00 -16.39
N HIS A 93 3.47 -15.21 -15.07
CA HIS A 93 2.75 -16.28 -14.38
C HIS A 93 2.48 -15.90 -12.92
N PRO A 94 1.25 -16.06 -12.39
CA PRO A 94 0.03 -16.34 -13.14
C PRO A 94 -0.36 -15.15 -14.02
N GLN A 95 -1.46 -15.30 -14.74
CA GLN A 95 -2.01 -14.25 -15.59
C GLN A 95 -3.37 -13.80 -15.04
N GLY A 96 -3.48 -13.67 -13.72
CA GLY A 96 -4.74 -13.35 -13.04
C GLY A 96 -5.33 -11.98 -13.41
N TYR A 97 -4.53 -11.09 -14.01
CA TYR A 97 -5.02 -9.85 -14.62
C TYR A 97 -6.09 -10.09 -15.70
N ALA A 98 -6.11 -11.26 -16.35
CA ALA A 98 -7.15 -11.63 -17.33
C ALA A 98 -8.50 -11.98 -16.68
N LEU A 99 -8.54 -12.13 -15.34
CA LEU A 99 -9.76 -12.35 -14.56
C LEU A 99 -10.26 -11.05 -13.92
N LEU A 100 -9.50 -9.97 -14.02
CA LEU A 100 -9.79 -8.68 -13.41
C LEU A 100 -10.81 -7.92 -14.26
N HIS A 101 -12.02 -7.78 -13.73
CA HIS A 101 -13.15 -7.18 -14.43
C HIS A 101 -13.18 -5.67 -14.32
N SER A 102 -12.84 -5.14 -13.15
CA SER A 102 -12.84 -3.69 -12.91
C SER A 102 -11.88 -3.31 -11.79
N VAL A 103 -11.26 -2.14 -11.92
CA VAL A 103 -10.55 -1.47 -10.82
C VAL A 103 -11.13 -0.08 -10.68
N HIS A 104 -11.41 0.35 -9.45
CA HIS A 104 -11.81 1.72 -9.17
C HIS A 104 -11.31 2.21 -7.81
N LEU A 105 -11.39 3.53 -7.58
CA LEU A 105 -11.11 4.14 -6.29
C LEU A 105 -12.40 4.52 -5.56
N GLU A 106 -12.53 4.06 -4.33
CA GLU A 106 -13.47 4.61 -3.36
C GLU A 106 -12.72 5.58 -2.43
N GLY A 107 -12.69 6.86 -2.81
CA GLY A 107 -11.80 7.84 -2.20
C GLY A 107 -10.34 7.53 -2.54
N GLN A 108 -9.59 6.98 -1.57
CA GLN A 108 -8.22 6.50 -1.79
C GLN A 108 -8.11 4.97 -1.79
N VAL A 109 -9.21 4.26 -1.52
CA VAL A 109 -9.18 2.80 -1.37
C VAL A 109 -9.29 2.17 -2.76
N PRO A 110 -8.23 1.56 -3.32
CA PRO A 110 -8.35 0.78 -4.53
C PRO A 110 -9.21 -0.46 -4.30
N VAL A 111 -10.15 -0.66 -5.21
CA VAL A 111 -11.12 -1.76 -5.21
C VAL A 111 -10.99 -2.53 -6.52
N PHE A 112 -10.67 -3.81 -6.42
CA PHE A 112 -10.49 -4.72 -7.54
C PHE A 112 -11.63 -5.73 -7.55
N ARG A 113 -12.22 -6.01 -8.71
CA ARG A 113 -13.23 -7.06 -8.85
C ARG A 113 -12.75 -8.10 -9.85
N TYR A 114 -12.73 -9.36 -9.40
CA TYR A 114 -12.35 -10.51 -10.21
C TYR A 114 -13.58 -11.35 -10.50
N HIS A 115 -13.70 -11.82 -11.73
CA HIS A 115 -14.68 -12.84 -12.10
C HIS A 115 -14.02 -14.23 -12.03
N VAL A 116 -14.55 -15.09 -11.16
CA VAL A 116 -14.07 -16.45 -10.92
C VAL A 116 -15.22 -17.43 -11.14
N GLY A 117 -15.28 -17.99 -12.35
CA GLY A 117 -16.44 -18.77 -12.79
C GLY A 117 -17.71 -17.91 -12.87
N GLN A 118 -18.70 -18.23 -12.05
CA GLN A 118 -19.94 -17.44 -11.92
C GLN A 118 -19.95 -16.54 -10.67
N SER A 119 -18.83 -16.51 -9.94
CA SER A 119 -18.69 -15.73 -8.72
C SER A 119 -17.85 -14.48 -8.93
N VAL A 120 -18.03 -13.49 -8.06
CA VAL A 120 -17.28 -12.24 -8.05
C VAL A 120 -16.58 -12.08 -6.70
N LEU A 121 -15.25 -12.00 -6.73
CA LEU A 121 -14.43 -11.65 -5.58
C LEU A 121 -14.03 -10.17 -5.66
N GLU A 122 -14.30 -9.40 -4.62
CA GLU A 122 -13.83 -8.02 -4.48
C GLU A 122 -12.66 -7.95 -3.50
N LYS A 123 -11.57 -7.30 -3.89
CA LYS A 123 -10.41 -7.01 -3.06
C LYS A 123 -10.33 -5.50 -2.79
N ARG A 124 -10.08 -5.11 -1.55
CA ARG A 124 -9.88 -3.70 -1.14
C ARG A 124 -8.57 -3.57 -0.37
N ILE A 125 -7.83 -2.48 -0.58
CA ILE A 125 -6.59 -2.21 0.15
C ILE A 125 -6.66 -0.81 0.76
N TRP A 126 -6.34 -0.67 2.04
CA TRP A 126 -6.19 0.64 2.68
C TRP A 126 -5.15 0.58 3.81
N MET A 127 -4.70 1.73 4.30
CA MET A 127 -3.78 1.81 5.44
C MET A 127 -4.42 2.53 6.61
N ALA A 128 -4.01 2.20 7.83
CA ALA A 128 -4.33 3.03 8.98
C ALA A 128 -3.53 4.34 8.91
N HIS A 129 -4.22 5.47 8.99
CA HIS A 129 -3.56 6.77 9.10
C HIS A 129 -2.74 6.84 10.40
N GLY A 130 -1.50 7.32 10.32
CA GLY A 130 -0.56 7.41 11.43
C GLY A 130 0.21 6.12 11.73
N GLN A 131 -0.03 5.03 11.00
CA GLN A 131 0.56 3.72 11.31
C GLN A 131 1.06 2.98 10.07
N ASN A 132 2.16 2.24 10.22
CA ASN A 132 2.65 1.30 9.21
C ASN A 132 1.84 -0.01 9.26
N THR A 133 0.54 0.11 8.99
CA THR A 133 -0.43 -0.98 8.98
C THR A 133 -1.26 -0.94 7.70
N THR A 134 -1.21 -2.01 6.91
CA THR A 134 -2.05 -2.21 5.73
C THR A 134 -3.13 -3.25 6.01
N TYR A 135 -4.33 -2.97 5.52
CA TYR A 135 -5.46 -3.88 5.51
C TYR A 135 -5.77 -4.30 4.08
N VAL A 136 -6.04 -5.59 3.92
CA VAL A 136 -6.57 -6.16 2.67
C VAL A 136 -7.86 -6.90 2.99
N ALA A 137 -8.97 -6.46 2.40
CA ALA A 137 -10.26 -7.14 2.52
C ALA A 137 -10.55 -7.95 1.26
N TYR A 138 -11.14 -9.12 1.44
CA TYR A 138 -11.69 -9.95 0.38
C TYR A 138 -13.15 -10.23 0.67
N THR A 139 -14.03 -9.92 -0.29
CA THR A 139 -15.47 -10.11 -0.16
C THR A 139 -15.98 -10.96 -1.32
N HIS A 140 -16.68 -12.05 -1.01
CA HIS A 140 -17.43 -12.81 -2.01
C HIS A 140 -18.72 -12.06 -2.34
N ARG A 141 -18.70 -11.22 -3.38
CA ARG A 141 -19.80 -10.27 -3.68
C ARG A 141 -21.05 -10.94 -4.21
N SER A 142 -20.89 -11.95 -5.04
CA SER A 142 -21.98 -12.68 -5.67
C SER A 142 -21.48 -14.03 -6.18
N GLY A 143 -22.37 -15.00 -6.25
CA GLY A 143 -22.09 -16.39 -6.59
C GLY A 143 -23.03 -17.31 -5.81
N ALA A 144 -23.20 -18.54 -6.26
CA ALA A 144 -24.04 -19.52 -5.55
C ALA A 144 -23.21 -20.40 -4.60
N GLU A 145 -22.02 -20.81 -5.02
CA GLU A 145 -21.15 -21.73 -4.29
C GLU A 145 -20.16 -20.96 -3.40
N PRO A 146 -19.80 -21.47 -2.21
CA PRO A 146 -18.72 -20.92 -1.40
C PRO A 146 -17.38 -20.83 -2.17
N LEU A 147 -16.55 -19.84 -1.82
CA LEU A 147 -15.19 -19.71 -2.35
C LEU A 147 -14.20 -20.25 -1.32
N GLY A 148 -13.31 -21.17 -1.73
CA GLY A 148 -12.06 -21.36 -1.03
C GLY A 148 -11.07 -20.28 -1.48
N LEU A 149 -10.51 -19.53 -0.54
CA LEU A 149 -9.53 -18.48 -0.78
C LEU A 149 -8.20 -18.84 -0.11
N THR A 150 -7.14 -18.95 -0.91
CA THR A 150 -5.76 -19.03 -0.44
C THR A 150 -5.04 -17.74 -0.81
N ILE A 151 -4.41 -17.08 0.16
CA ILE A 151 -3.65 -15.86 -0.01
C ILE A 151 -2.18 -16.19 0.24
N ARG A 152 -1.37 -16.25 -0.82
CA ARG A 152 0.07 -16.46 -0.75
C ARG A 152 0.75 -15.12 -0.47
N LEU A 153 1.49 -15.01 0.63
CA LEU A 153 2.17 -13.76 0.98
C LEU A 153 3.62 -13.79 0.51
N PHE A 154 4.11 -12.66 0.01
CA PHE A 154 5.50 -12.51 -0.43
C PHE A 154 6.16 -11.34 0.30
N THR A 155 7.17 -11.62 1.11
CA THR A 155 7.91 -10.63 1.87
C THR A 155 9.27 -10.33 1.22
N ALA A 156 9.64 -9.05 1.20
CA ALA A 156 10.95 -8.62 0.73
C ALA A 156 11.90 -8.35 1.90
N LEU A 157 11.40 -7.73 2.97
CA LEU A 157 12.11 -7.42 4.22
C LEU A 157 13.46 -6.76 3.94
N ARG A 158 13.43 -5.61 3.26
CA ARG A 158 14.62 -4.85 2.85
C ARG A 158 14.36 -3.36 2.76
N ASP A 159 15.44 -2.58 2.75
CA ASP A 159 15.41 -1.17 2.33
C ASP A 159 14.77 -1.02 0.94
N PHE A 160 13.98 0.03 0.75
CA PHE A 160 13.25 0.27 -0.49
C PHE A 160 14.12 0.58 -1.71
N HIS A 161 15.37 1.05 -1.53
CA HIS A 161 16.35 1.15 -2.61
C HIS A 161 17.08 -0.17 -2.89
N GLY A 162 17.04 -1.16 -2.00
CA GLY A 162 17.69 -2.46 -2.17
C GLY A 162 16.89 -3.45 -3.01
N LEU A 163 17.45 -4.64 -3.21
CA LEU A 163 16.79 -5.83 -3.71
C LEU A 163 17.25 -7.03 -2.88
N THR A 164 16.34 -7.93 -2.56
CA THR A 164 16.63 -9.15 -1.81
C THR A 164 17.15 -10.25 -2.74
N ARG A 165 18.14 -10.99 -2.25
CA ARG A 165 18.63 -12.23 -2.87
C ARG A 165 18.40 -13.38 -1.91
N GLY A 166 17.72 -14.41 -2.40
CA GLY A 166 17.33 -15.54 -1.58
C GLY A 166 18.55 -16.32 -1.10
N SER A 167 18.59 -16.62 0.18
CA SER A 167 19.59 -17.52 0.75
C SER A 167 19.07 -18.20 2.01
N ASP A 168 19.64 -19.35 2.36
CA ASP A 168 19.32 -20.03 3.62
C ASP A 168 19.77 -19.24 4.86
N HIS A 169 20.79 -18.37 4.72
CA HIS A 169 21.34 -17.58 5.83
C HIS A 169 20.48 -16.35 6.16
N THR A 170 19.77 -15.83 5.16
CA THR A 170 18.90 -14.65 5.26
C THR A 170 17.43 -15.02 5.36
N ARG A 171 17.11 -16.31 5.54
CA ARG A 171 15.75 -16.82 5.61
C ARG A 171 15.01 -16.23 6.83
N PRO A 172 13.87 -15.54 6.62
CA PRO A 172 13.06 -15.05 7.73
C PRO A 172 12.47 -16.19 8.56
N VAL A 173 12.37 -15.97 9.86
CA VAL A 173 11.73 -16.91 10.79
C VAL A 173 10.23 -16.66 10.82
N VAL A 174 9.44 -17.72 10.63
CA VAL A 174 7.98 -17.68 10.66
C VAL A 174 7.48 -18.33 11.94
N THR A 175 6.60 -17.63 12.66
CA THR A 175 5.94 -18.17 13.85
C THR A 175 4.43 -17.98 13.71
N ILE A 176 3.68 -19.09 13.65
CA ILE A 176 2.22 -19.09 13.71
C ILE A 176 1.84 -19.27 15.18
N HIS A 177 1.20 -18.25 15.76
CA HIS A 177 0.81 -18.25 17.18
C HIS A 177 -0.55 -18.94 17.36
N ASP A 178 -1.48 -18.67 16.46
CA ASP A 178 -2.80 -19.30 16.37
C ASP A 178 -3.37 -19.15 14.94
N THR A 179 -4.65 -19.47 14.75
CA THR A 179 -5.31 -19.40 13.43
C THR A 179 -5.51 -17.96 12.91
N THR A 180 -5.36 -16.96 13.76
CA THR A 180 -5.61 -15.54 13.49
C THR A 180 -4.37 -14.67 13.56
N TYR A 181 -3.23 -15.19 14.05
CA TYR A 181 -2.02 -14.40 14.21
C TYR A 181 -0.72 -15.18 13.90
N ALA A 182 0.11 -14.57 13.07
CA ALA A 182 1.45 -15.03 12.73
C ALA A 182 2.45 -13.86 12.69
N THR A 183 3.74 -14.17 12.80
CA THR A 183 4.84 -13.19 12.71
C THR A 183 5.93 -13.68 11.78
N VAL A 184 6.54 -12.74 11.04
CA VAL A 184 7.72 -12.98 10.20
C VAL A 184 8.84 -12.07 10.68
N VAL A 185 9.96 -12.66 11.07
CA VAL A 185 11.12 -11.96 11.65
C VAL A 185 12.31 -12.09 10.70
N SER A 186 12.90 -10.96 10.31
CA SER A 186 14.17 -10.91 9.58
C SER A 186 15.32 -10.75 10.58
N ASN A 187 16.50 -11.26 10.25
CA ASN A 187 17.72 -10.98 11.01
C ASN A 187 18.38 -9.65 10.61
N GLU A 188 17.95 -9.05 9.51
CA GLU A 188 18.56 -7.84 8.93
C GLU A 188 17.67 -6.59 9.07
N ILE A 189 16.37 -6.80 9.26
CA ILE A 189 15.36 -5.74 9.34
C ILE A 189 14.59 -5.85 10.64
N GLU A 190 14.57 -4.75 11.39
CA GLU A 190 13.67 -4.53 12.52
C GLU A 190 12.74 -3.36 12.20
N PRO A 191 11.48 -3.38 12.68
CA PRO A 191 10.86 -4.40 13.54
C PRO A 191 10.28 -5.59 12.74
N GLN A 192 9.72 -6.58 13.47
CA GLN A 192 9.07 -7.75 12.87
C GLN A 192 7.75 -7.42 12.15
N LEU A 193 7.38 -8.26 11.19
CA LEU A 193 6.10 -8.18 10.50
C LEU A 193 5.04 -8.99 11.26
N HIS A 194 3.96 -8.33 11.68
CA HIS A 194 2.75 -8.92 12.21
C HIS A 194 1.75 -9.20 11.09
N LEU A 195 1.20 -10.42 11.06
CA LEU A 195 0.17 -10.85 10.13
C LEU A 195 -1.04 -11.31 10.93
N ILE A 196 -2.19 -10.65 10.73
CA ILE A 196 -3.43 -10.94 11.45
C ILE A 196 -4.52 -11.27 10.43
N LEU A 197 -5.17 -12.42 10.59
CA LEU A 197 -6.26 -12.90 9.75
C LEU A 197 -7.56 -12.87 10.55
N ALA A 198 -8.66 -12.48 9.89
CA ALA A 198 -9.98 -12.58 10.49
C ALA A 198 -10.34 -14.01 10.93
N GLU A 199 -11.21 -14.14 11.93
CA GLU A 199 -11.71 -15.45 12.38
C GLU A 199 -12.37 -16.24 11.22
N GLY A 200 -12.32 -17.57 11.30
CA GLY A 200 -12.82 -18.46 10.24
C GLY A 200 -11.76 -18.85 9.19
N GLY A 201 -10.55 -18.31 9.31
CA GLY A 201 -9.38 -18.71 8.52
C GLY A 201 -8.31 -19.45 9.31
N GLY A 202 -7.17 -19.68 8.64
CA GLY A 202 -5.96 -20.22 9.26
C GLY A 202 -4.69 -19.90 8.46
N PHE A 203 -3.54 -20.13 9.09
CA PHE A 203 -2.23 -20.01 8.47
C PHE A 203 -1.60 -21.39 8.24
N GLU A 204 -0.88 -21.53 7.12
CA GLU A 204 -0.03 -22.69 6.85
C GLU A 204 1.38 -22.21 6.48
N ALA A 205 2.40 -22.67 7.20
CA ALA A 205 3.78 -22.32 6.91
C ALA A 205 4.22 -22.94 5.56
N ARG A 206 4.89 -22.14 4.73
CA ARG A 206 5.49 -22.56 3.45
C ARG A 206 6.99 -22.43 3.52
N GLU A 207 7.42 -21.22 3.89
CA GLU A 207 8.80 -20.87 4.14
C GLU A 207 9.74 -21.14 2.94
N GLU A 208 9.31 -20.71 1.75
CA GLU A 208 9.98 -20.97 0.46
C GLU A 208 10.49 -19.69 -0.20
N TRP A 209 11.56 -19.78 -0.99
CA TRP A 209 12.01 -18.67 -1.84
C TRP A 209 11.42 -18.78 -3.25
N TYR A 210 10.90 -17.67 -3.75
CA TYR A 210 10.50 -17.49 -5.14
C TYR A 210 11.53 -16.61 -5.85
N TRP A 211 12.04 -17.12 -6.97
CA TRP A 211 13.26 -16.61 -7.58
C TRP A 211 12.99 -15.77 -8.81
N ASN A 212 13.87 -14.79 -9.05
CA ASN A 212 13.99 -14.08 -10.32
C ASN A 212 12.74 -13.28 -10.74
N TYR A 213 12.04 -12.64 -9.81
CA TYR A 213 11.06 -11.60 -10.16
C TYR A 213 11.73 -10.49 -10.98
N VAL A 214 10.99 -9.86 -11.88
CA VAL A 214 11.47 -8.78 -12.76
C VAL A 214 10.73 -7.49 -12.48
N TYR A 215 11.50 -6.42 -12.25
CA TYR A 215 11.03 -5.05 -12.16
C TYR A 215 11.32 -4.31 -13.46
N ARG A 216 10.37 -4.37 -14.41
CA ARG A 216 10.57 -3.83 -15.77
C ARG A 216 10.94 -2.34 -15.81
N VAL A 217 10.40 -1.51 -14.91
CA VAL A 217 10.76 -0.08 -14.88
C VAL A 217 12.21 0.11 -14.43
N GLU A 218 12.69 -0.76 -13.54
CA GLU A 218 14.07 -0.70 -13.06
C GLU A 218 15.03 -1.15 -14.15
N ARG A 219 14.63 -2.16 -14.93
CA ARG A 219 15.33 -2.60 -16.13
C ARG A 219 15.42 -1.48 -17.18
N GLU A 220 14.32 -0.78 -17.46
CA GLU A 220 14.29 0.37 -18.38
C GLU A 220 15.22 1.50 -17.93
N ARG A 221 15.38 1.68 -16.61
CA ARG A 221 16.31 2.65 -16.00
C ARG A 221 17.75 2.14 -15.90
N ALA A 222 18.04 0.95 -16.42
CA ALA A 222 19.34 0.28 -16.35
C ALA A 222 19.86 0.09 -14.90
N LEU A 223 18.95 -0.13 -13.95
CA LEU A 223 19.25 -0.47 -12.57
C LEU A 223 19.19 -1.99 -12.38
N ASP A 224 19.63 -2.50 -11.22
CA ASP A 224 19.31 -3.88 -10.84
C ASP A 224 17.79 -4.09 -10.88
N PHE A 225 17.32 -5.20 -11.44
CA PHE A 225 15.88 -5.34 -11.72
C PHE A 225 15.35 -6.71 -11.39
N THR A 226 16.17 -7.58 -10.79
CA THR A 226 15.73 -8.90 -10.35
C THR A 226 15.82 -9.08 -8.86
N GLU A 227 14.77 -9.66 -8.29
CA GLU A 227 14.63 -9.89 -6.85
C GLU A 227 14.11 -11.30 -6.60
N ASP A 228 14.51 -11.87 -5.47
CA ASP A 228 13.92 -13.08 -4.92
C ASP A 228 13.04 -12.67 -3.72
N LEU A 229 11.80 -13.18 -3.68
CA LEU A 229 10.86 -12.90 -2.60
C LEU A 229 10.65 -14.15 -1.76
N TYR A 230 10.45 -13.94 -0.46
CA TYR A 230 10.20 -15.04 0.47
C TYR A 230 8.69 -15.25 0.63
N HIS A 231 8.23 -16.50 0.52
CA HIS A 231 6.87 -16.93 0.75
C HIS A 231 6.78 -17.59 2.14
N PRO A 232 6.52 -16.82 3.22
CA PRO A 232 6.53 -17.36 4.57
C PRO A 232 5.38 -18.33 4.84
N LEU A 233 4.17 -17.98 4.39
CA LEU A 233 2.95 -18.71 4.72
C LEU A 233 1.84 -18.44 3.71
N ASP A 234 0.85 -19.34 3.74
CA ASP A 234 -0.47 -19.14 3.14
C ASP A 234 -1.48 -18.76 4.22
N CYS A 235 -2.39 -17.86 3.88
CA CYS A 235 -3.65 -17.69 4.62
C CYS A 235 -4.75 -18.43 3.88
N THR A 236 -5.57 -19.23 4.57
CA THR A 236 -6.68 -19.98 3.97
C THR A 236 -7.99 -19.64 4.65
N VAL A 237 -9.05 -19.42 3.86
CA VAL A 237 -10.40 -19.08 4.33
C VAL A 237 -11.44 -19.63 3.37
N GLU A 238 -12.58 -20.08 3.87
CA GLU A 238 -13.78 -20.33 3.06
C GLU A 238 -14.76 -19.15 3.20
N LEU A 239 -15.33 -18.67 2.10
CA LEU A 239 -16.23 -17.51 2.06
C LEU A 239 -17.57 -17.88 1.43
N ALA A 240 -18.64 -17.88 2.21
CA ALA A 240 -19.99 -17.97 1.67
C ALA A 240 -20.36 -16.68 0.90
N PRO A 241 -21.37 -16.72 0.00
CA PRO A 241 -21.85 -15.52 -0.68
C PRO A 241 -22.22 -14.39 0.30
N GLY A 242 -21.62 -13.22 0.12
CA GLY A 242 -21.80 -12.04 0.98
C GLY A 242 -20.82 -11.93 2.14
N GLU A 243 -20.03 -12.98 2.43
CA GLU A 243 -19.04 -12.95 3.50
C GLU A 243 -17.74 -12.23 3.09
N SER A 244 -16.98 -11.82 4.10
CA SER A 244 -15.70 -11.16 3.93
C SER A 244 -14.67 -11.66 4.93
N THR A 245 -13.41 -11.71 4.50
CA THR A 245 -12.25 -11.90 5.37
C THR A 245 -11.25 -10.77 5.18
N TYR A 246 -10.36 -10.63 6.15
CA TYR A 246 -9.43 -9.51 6.23
C TYR A 246 -8.06 -10.00 6.65
N LEU A 247 -7.03 -9.54 5.93
CA LEU A 247 -5.63 -9.67 6.30
C LEU A 247 -5.10 -8.31 6.73
N VAL A 248 -4.47 -8.25 7.90
CA VAL A 248 -3.76 -7.08 8.40
C VAL A 248 -2.27 -7.39 8.42
N ALA A 249 -1.49 -6.55 7.76
CA ALA A 249 -0.04 -6.57 7.79
C ALA A 249 0.46 -5.31 8.50
N SER A 250 1.27 -5.46 9.55
CA SER A 250 1.70 -4.32 10.37
C SER A 250 3.08 -4.52 10.95
N VAL A 251 3.76 -3.41 11.24
CA VAL A 251 5.02 -3.38 12.00
C VAL A 251 4.88 -2.64 13.33
N GLU A 252 3.65 -2.26 13.68
CA GLU A 252 3.36 -1.56 14.94
C GLU A 252 3.35 -2.53 16.14
N PRO A 253 3.54 -2.03 17.38
CA PRO A 253 3.31 -2.82 18.58
C PRO A 253 1.93 -3.49 18.56
N LEU A 254 1.88 -4.78 18.86
CA LEU A 254 0.70 -5.64 18.66
C LEU A 254 -0.58 -5.09 19.31
N GLU A 255 -0.45 -4.44 20.46
CA GLU A 255 -1.54 -3.81 21.23
C GLU A 255 -2.11 -2.55 20.58
N SER A 256 -1.35 -1.91 19.69
CA SER A 256 -1.76 -0.68 18.99
C SER A 256 -2.44 -0.95 17.64
N ILE A 257 -2.39 -2.19 17.16
CA ILE A 257 -2.99 -2.59 15.88
C ILE A 257 -4.50 -2.74 16.04
N GLU A 258 -5.28 -1.97 15.28
CA GLU A 258 -6.71 -2.19 15.14
C GLU A 258 -6.95 -3.48 14.34
N ARG A 259 -7.42 -4.54 15.00
CA ARG A 259 -7.69 -5.85 14.38
C ARG A 259 -9.04 -5.92 13.69
N ASP A 260 -10.00 -5.08 14.08
CA ASP A 260 -11.30 -4.95 13.39
C ASP A 260 -11.11 -4.12 12.12
N ALA A 261 -10.76 -4.80 11.02
CA ALA A 261 -10.58 -4.17 9.72
C ALA A 261 -11.83 -3.38 9.24
N PRO A 262 -13.08 -3.87 9.38
CA PRO A 262 -14.27 -3.06 9.13
C PRO A 262 -14.33 -1.75 9.92
N ARG A 263 -13.87 -1.73 11.17
CA ARG A 263 -13.75 -0.51 11.97
C ARG A 263 -12.63 0.39 11.44
N ALA A 264 -11.47 -0.15 11.07
CA ALA A 264 -10.39 0.61 10.44
C ALA A 264 -10.84 1.28 9.13
N LEU A 265 -11.56 0.55 8.28
CA LEU A 265 -12.11 1.10 7.03
C LEU A 265 -13.11 2.23 7.28
N ARG A 266 -14.00 2.07 8.27
CA ARG A 266 -14.95 3.12 8.66
C ARG A 266 -14.25 4.38 9.15
N LYS A 267 -13.19 4.24 9.97
CA LYS A 267 -12.36 5.38 10.42
C LYS A 267 -11.75 6.12 9.22
N GLU A 268 -11.23 5.40 8.24
CA GLU A 268 -10.67 6.03 7.04
C GLU A 268 -11.75 6.74 6.19
N GLN A 269 -12.92 6.13 6.01
CA GLN A 269 -14.04 6.75 5.32
C GLN A 269 -14.52 8.03 6.02
N GLU A 270 -14.60 8.02 7.35
CA GLU A 270 -14.94 9.19 8.17
C GLU A 270 -13.89 10.29 8.04
N ARG A 271 -12.60 9.94 8.03
CA ARG A 271 -11.49 10.87 7.83
C ARG A 271 -11.55 11.54 6.45
N ILE A 272 -11.75 10.77 5.38
CA ILE A 272 -11.93 11.30 4.02
C ILE A 272 -13.17 12.21 3.96
N GLY A 273 -14.27 11.81 4.61
CA GLY A 273 -15.47 12.65 4.71
C GLY A 273 -15.21 14.00 5.39
N ALA A 274 -14.42 13.99 6.47
CA ALA A 274 -14.03 15.21 7.19
C ALA A 274 -13.13 16.12 6.34
N LEU A 275 -12.18 15.55 5.56
CA LEU A 275 -11.34 16.30 4.63
C LEU A 275 -12.16 17.05 3.58
N LEU A 276 -13.13 16.37 2.96
CA LEU A 276 -14.01 16.96 1.96
C LEU A 276 -14.91 18.03 2.55
N GLN A 277 -15.43 17.79 3.76
CA GLN A 277 -16.21 18.77 4.50
C GLN A 277 -15.37 20.03 4.82
N GLN A 278 -14.14 19.85 5.28
CA GLN A 278 -13.22 20.95 5.57
C GLN A 278 -12.91 21.77 4.31
N ALA A 279 -12.65 21.11 3.18
CA ALA A 279 -12.45 21.77 1.90
C ALA A 279 -13.72 22.44 1.34
N ALA A 280 -14.88 22.28 2.00
CA ALA A 280 -16.18 22.78 1.56
C ALA A 280 -16.58 22.29 0.16
N ILE A 281 -16.13 21.08 -0.22
CA ILE A 281 -16.43 20.46 -1.51
C ILE A 281 -17.45 19.35 -1.31
N LYS A 282 -18.48 19.37 -2.15
CA LYS A 282 -19.48 18.30 -2.23
C LYS A 282 -19.14 17.40 -3.42
N PRO A 283 -18.83 16.11 -3.21
CA PRO A 283 -18.39 15.26 -4.31
C PRO A 283 -19.39 15.08 -5.44
N LEU A 284 -20.70 15.20 -5.15
CA LEU A 284 -21.74 15.16 -6.19
C LEU A 284 -21.73 16.40 -7.10
N ASP A 285 -21.31 17.55 -6.56
CA ASP A 285 -21.31 18.83 -7.28
C ASP A 285 -19.99 19.02 -8.05
N ASP A 286 -18.86 18.60 -7.44
CA ASP A 286 -17.52 18.62 -8.04
C ASP A 286 -16.73 17.33 -7.71
N PRO A 287 -16.92 16.27 -8.50
CA PRO A 287 -16.19 15.02 -8.32
C PRO A 287 -14.66 15.20 -8.45
N MET A 288 -14.20 16.06 -9.37
CA MET A 288 -12.77 16.25 -9.65
C MET A 288 -12.08 17.00 -8.54
N GLY A 289 -12.68 18.10 -8.08
CA GLY A 289 -12.23 18.79 -6.88
C GLY A 289 -12.16 17.84 -5.70
N ALA A 290 -13.19 17.02 -5.47
CA ALA A 290 -13.20 16.05 -4.37
C ALA A 290 -12.03 15.06 -4.45
N GLN A 291 -11.77 14.49 -5.63
CA GLN A 291 -10.64 13.57 -5.80
C GLN A 291 -9.30 14.28 -5.61
N LEU A 292 -9.14 15.52 -6.08
CA LEU A 292 -7.93 16.31 -5.89
C LEU A 292 -7.67 16.66 -4.42
N VAL A 293 -8.70 16.96 -3.63
CA VAL A 293 -8.56 17.16 -2.17
C VAL A 293 -8.03 15.91 -1.50
N VAL A 294 -8.60 14.76 -1.88
CA VAL A 294 -8.24 13.47 -1.34
C VAL A 294 -6.82 13.06 -1.77
N ALA A 295 -6.42 13.31 -3.01
CA ALA A 295 -5.07 13.07 -3.49
C ALA A 295 -4.05 14.03 -2.84
N ALA A 296 -4.40 15.30 -2.62
CA ALA A 296 -3.54 16.28 -1.96
C ALA A 296 -3.19 15.86 -0.53
N ASP A 297 -4.10 15.18 0.16
CA ASP A 297 -3.86 14.63 1.49
C ASP A 297 -2.72 13.61 1.53
N GLN A 298 -2.50 12.85 0.45
CA GLN A 298 -1.49 11.79 0.40
C GLN A 298 -0.06 12.29 0.59
N PHE A 299 0.20 13.56 0.27
CA PHE A 299 1.53 14.17 0.30
C PHE A 299 1.83 14.90 1.61
N LEU A 300 0.81 15.16 2.44
CA LEU A 300 1.01 15.75 3.77
C LEU A 300 1.40 14.64 4.74
N VAL A 301 2.53 14.82 5.41
CA VAL A 301 3.06 13.82 6.35
C VAL A 301 3.48 14.41 7.67
N GLU A 302 3.28 13.63 8.73
CA GLU A 302 3.84 13.94 10.04
C GLU A 302 5.35 13.71 10.03
N ARG A 303 6.07 14.64 10.67
CA ARG A 303 7.51 14.61 10.87
C ARG A 303 7.80 14.92 12.33
N THR A 304 8.62 14.10 12.96
CA THR A 304 9.16 14.41 14.28
C THR A 304 10.43 15.23 14.12
N LEU A 305 10.48 16.43 14.71
CA LEU A 305 11.66 17.28 14.73
C LEU A 305 12.67 16.81 15.80
N ALA A 306 13.91 17.34 15.76
CA ALA A 306 14.99 16.90 16.64
C ALA A 306 14.68 17.02 18.15
N GLU A 307 13.73 17.86 18.53
CA GLU A 307 13.28 18.06 19.92
C GLU A 307 12.08 17.18 20.31
N GLY A 308 11.67 16.25 19.43
CA GLY A 308 10.48 15.40 19.64
C GLY A 308 9.16 16.10 19.34
N GLU A 309 9.20 17.36 18.87
CA GLU A 309 8.02 18.11 18.45
C GLU A 309 7.45 17.50 17.17
N GLN A 310 6.15 17.17 17.21
CA GLN A 310 5.41 16.73 16.04
C GLN A 310 5.12 17.92 15.14
N SER A 311 5.45 17.79 13.87
CA SER A 311 5.17 18.79 12.86
C SER A 311 4.71 18.16 11.55
N LEU A 312 4.38 19.00 10.58
CA LEU A 312 3.97 18.58 9.24
C LEU A 312 5.04 18.91 8.20
N SER A 313 5.19 18.04 7.22
CA SER A 313 6.02 18.22 6.03
C SER A 313 5.27 17.74 4.79
N VAL A 314 5.92 17.88 3.63
CA VAL A 314 5.40 17.41 2.34
C VAL A 314 6.39 16.43 1.73
N ILE A 315 5.93 15.22 1.41
CA ILE A 315 6.66 14.33 0.51
C ILE A 315 6.51 14.88 -0.91
N ALA A 316 7.63 15.13 -1.58
CA ALA A 316 7.61 15.73 -2.91
C ALA A 316 7.10 14.77 -3.99
N GLY A 317 7.16 13.46 -3.74
CA GLY A 317 6.62 12.45 -4.64
C GLY A 317 6.98 11.03 -4.22
N TYR A 318 5.98 10.18 -4.13
CA TYR A 318 6.20 8.74 -3.97
C TYR A 318 6.65 8.11 -5.31
N PRO A 319 7.49 7.07 -5.28
CA PRO A 319 8.14 6.51 -4.08
C PRO A 319 9.49 7.17 -3.73
N TRP A 320 10.09 7.95 -4.64
CA TRP A 320 11.52 8.28 -4.58
C TRP A 320 11.91 9.45 -3.67
N PHE A 321 11.00 10.39 -3.43
CA PHE A 321 11.37 11.63 -2.78
C PHE A 321 10.99 11.66 -1.30
N GLY A 322 11.84 12.30 -0.50
CA GLY A 322 11.53 12.77 0.85
C GLY A 322 10.91 14.15 0.82
N ASP A 323 11.23 14.99 1.80
CA ASP A 323 10.79 16.37 1.89
C ASP A 323 11.76 17.35 1.20
N TRP A 324 11.25 17.99 0.15
CA TRP A 324 11.99 18.96 -0.67
C TRP A 324 11.37 20.34 -0.55
N GLY A 325 12.16 21.34 -0.16
CA GLY A 325 11.65 22.67 0.19
C GLY A 325 11.08 23.45 -0.97
N ARG A 326 11.68 23.37 -2.15
CA ARG A 326 11.10 23.99 -3.35
C ARG A 326 9.71 23.44 -3.65
N ASP A 327 9.59 22.12 -3.71
CA ASP A 327 8.36 21.40 -4.04
C ASP A 327 7.27 21.62 -2.98
N ALA A 328 7.65 21.60 -1.70
CA ALA A 328 6.75 21.91 -0.59
C ALA A 328 6.18 23.33 -0.71
N MET A 329 7.02 24.34 -0.95
CA MET A 329 6.57 25.74 -1.04
C MET A 329 5.72 26.02 -2.27
N ILE A 330 6.02 25.39 -3.41
CA ILE A 330 5.20 25.49 -4.63
C ILE A 330 3.83 24.84 -4.41
N SER A 331 3.80 23.68 -3.77
CA SER A 331 2.59 22.86 -3.64
C SER A 331 1.70 23.30 -2.47
N LEU A 332 2.25 23.96 -1.45
CA LEU A 332 1.57 24.39 -0.22
C LEU A 332 0.19 25.05 -0.47
N PRO A 333 0.02 26.00 -1.42
CA PRO A 333 -1.28 26.62 -1.64
C PRO A 333 -2.35 25.62 -2.10
N GLY A 334 -1.99 24.67 -2.97
CA GLY A 334 -2.92 23.64 -3.44
C GLY A 334 -3.17 22.56 -2.39
N LEU A 335 -2.12 22.10 -1.72
CA LEU A 335 -2.23 21.04 -0.72
C LEU A 335 -3.01 21.50 0.51
N ALA A 336 -2.77 22.72 1.00
CA ALA A 336 -3.33 23.17 2.28
C ALA A 336 -4.31 24.35 2.16
N LEU A 337 -3.98 25.42 1.44
CA LEU A 337 -4.82 26.64 1.47
C LEU A 337 -6.12 26.47 0.68
N ALA A 338 -6.06 25.92 -0.53
CA ALA A 338 -7.21 25.64 -1.38
C ALA A 338 -8.17 24.59 -0.78
N THR A 339 -7.68 23.80 0.19
CA THR A 339 -8.44 22.78 0.92
C THR A 339 -8.87 23.22 2.31
N ASN A 340 -8.73 24.51 2.65
CA ASN A 340 -9.03 25.11 3.96
C ASN A 340 -8.28 24.46 5.15
N ARG A 341 -7.07 23.95 4.90
CA ARG A 341 -6.18 23.36 5.91
C ARG A 341 -5.12 24.38 6.36
N SER A 342 -5.55 25.56 6.81
CA SER A 342 -4.64 26.66 7.21
C SER A 342 -3.70 26.29 8.35
N GLU A 343 -4.13 25.46 9.30
CA GLU A 343 -3.25 24.98 10.38
C GLU A 343 -2.15 24.05 9.85
N ALA A 344 -2.46 23.21 8.86
CA ALA A 344 -1.44 22.39 8.19
C ALA A 344 -0.43 23.28 7.44
N ALA A 345 -0.91 24.33 6.77
CA ALA A 345 -0.03 25.29 6.09
C ALA A 345 0.90 26.00 7.08
N LYS A 346 0.34 26.44 8.22
CA LYS A 346 1.10 27.08 9.30
C LYS A 346 2.14 26.12 9.89
N GLY A 347 1.75 24.89 10.22
CA GLY A 347 2.66 23.87 10.75
C GLY A 347 3.83 23.59 9.80
N LEU A 348 3.54 23.43 8.51
CA LEU A 348 4.58 23.26 7.49
C LEU A 348 5.52 24.47 7.43
N LEU A 349 4.99 25.70 7.38
CA LEU A 349 5.86 26.88 7.36
C LEU A 349 6.74 26.99 8.61
N HIS A 350 6.23 26.61 9.79
CA HIS A 350 7.03 26.52 11.01
C HIS A 350 8.12 25.46 10.92
N THR A 351 7.82 24.26 10.38
CA THR A 351 8.82 23.23 10.09
C THR A 351 9.97 23.81 9.28
N PHE A 352 9.67 24.46 8.15
CA PHE A 352 10.71 24.98 7.26
C PHE A 352 11.45 26.18 7.83
N ALA A 353 10.77 27.03 8.61
CA ALA A 353 11.38 28.18 9.27
C ALA A 353 12.42 27.77 10.33
N ALA A 354 12.22 26.64 11.01
CA ALA A 354 13.16 26.12 12.02
C ALA A 354 14.53 25.75 11.43
N TYR A 355 14.61 25.53 10.12
CA TYR A 355 15.85 25.18 9.41
C TYR A 355 16.37 26.35 8.57
N VAL A 356 15.97 27.60 8.81
CA VAL A 356 16.55 28.74 8.07
C VAL A 356 18.02 28.91 8.43
N SER A 357 18.88 28.96 7.42
CA SER A 357 20.30 29.28 7.55
C SER A 357 20.71 30.31 6.52
N GLU A 358 21.48 31.32 6.95
CA GLU A 358 21.98 32.41 6.09
C GLU A 358 20.87 33.11 5.26
N GLY A 359 19.64 33.14 5.77
CA GLY A 359 18.48 33.75 5.10
C GLY A 359 17.83 32.87 4.01
N MET A 360 18.20 31.59 3.93
CA MET A 360 17.66 30.62 2.98
C MET A 360 16.93 29.49 3.73
N ILE A 361 15.88 28.95 3.12
CA ILE A 361 15.26 27.68 3.52
C ILE A 361 15.96 26.53 2.78
N PRO A 362 16.07 25.33 3.37
CA PRO A 362 16.75 24.22 2.72
C PRO A 362 15.95 23.68 1.52
N ASN A 363 16.66 23.28 0.48
CA ASN A 363 16.11 22.60 -0.68
C ASN A 363 15.87 21.10 -0.42
N ARG A 364 16.75 20.42 0.31
CA ARG A 364 16.55 19.02 0.75
C ARG A 364 16.60 18.95 2.28
N PHE A 365 15.56 18.38 2.87
CA PHE A 365 15.59 18.05 4.29
C PHE A 365 16.44 16.80 4.51
N PRO A 366 17.28 16.80 5.54
CA PRO A 366 18.12 15.65 5.83
C PRO A 366 17.29 14.50 6.39
N ASP A 367 17.76 13.28 6.09
CA ASP A 367 17.48 12.10 6.92
C ASP A 367 18.06 12.31 8.33
N VAL A 368 17.58 11.55 9.33
CA VAL A 368 18.07 11.70 10.71
C VAL A 368 19.60 11.54 10.76
N GLY A 369 20.30 12.62 11.11
CA GLY A 369 21.76 12.67 11.22
C GLY A 369 22.49 13.35 10.05
N GLU A 370 21.79 13.76 8.98
CA GLU A 370 22.38 14.51 7.87
C GLU A 370 22.25 16.04 8.06
N ALA A 371 23.07 16.81 7.33
CA ALA A 371 22.97 18.27 7.28
C ALA A 371 21.99 18.70 6.18
N PRO A 372 21.14 19.72 6.41
CA PRO A 372 20.28 20.26 5.36
C PRO A 372 21.08 20.82 4.19
N GLU A 373 20.57 20.63 2.98
CA GLU A 373 21.13 21.21 1.76
C GLU A 373 20.33 22.47 1.39
N TYR A 374 21.02 23.61 1.30
CA TYR A 374 20.42 24.94 1.08
C TYR A 374 20.44 25.37 -0.38
#